data_AF-H3B088-F1
#
_entry.id   AF-H3B088-F1
#
_cell.length_a   1.000
_cell.length_b   1.000
_cell.length_c   1.000
_cell.angle_alpha   90.00
_cell.angle_beta   90.00
_cell.angle_gamma   90.00
#
_symmetry.space_group_name_H-M   'P 1'
#
loop_
_entity.id
_entity.type
_entity.pdbx_description
1 polymer ?
#
loop_
_entity_poly.entity_id
_entity_poly.type
_entity_poly.pdbx_seq_one_letter_code
_entity_poly.pdbx_strand_id
1 'polypeptide(L)'
;MGEVHIVPSGKVYRQIFDAEVQLVRSLDAARRRSIQYGIPLDSGKIPLVKNLDPLSRGMLSHRQQMWIEGMPNDGITENPVFYRETKISAIEKNKETDEEIAAREVGSLTDIIVSEKTGSDIIQRVSQRRQKLHLEELMKLQKELADLSRDLEPLYLEGGETLLKKLLTSDEKVQQLFKKIESDSDLVTFTIQDLWKLWDDVIQQSLQRKEWIIELDEALKKLEWKRTKMVKDILKTYTLSLEKISFLVPCDVHRYIDKQAMMINQAFLANKRAVAKLYINLIEANLKWEKSLRLKWEDRVQDWKTIQRESFVQKLKETMISERVLKPESLRKEQGLMVQEQKLLNERREQLLQTISGLKPPTCSKKEVHEWWSSFQHLNEEIDSMHVKHMKQFRMLYENICLECLAEIDKLREELLFSQVCTLDEVNYLVNHKLLPLAGNLQRGIEEELDHMDKSLEKLAERTKLQSKFFNKFLQGAAHLWEVHEIGLAHQGSVLQEKLVKCRQLHDAANNVKEATLDMAIDKLRQESCEEELKNTLAYALSVLEDIRVGYEAFHQKEVYIVESFPDTIYTEIISYSRSVSRYFGVKEFVKQ
;
A
#
# COMPACT_ATOMS: atom_id res chain seq x y z
N MET A 1 -15.91 -10.54 51.66
CA MET A 1 -17.27 -10.94 52.06
C MET A 1 -17.48 -12.35 51.57
N GLY A 2 -17.68 -13.29 52.48
CA GLY A 2 -17.87 -14.70 52.16
C GLY A 2 -19.34 -15.10 52.26
N GLU A 3 -19.71 -16.13 51.50
CA GLU A 3 -20.79 -17.04 51.86
C GLU A 3 -20.31 -18.46 51.55
N VAL A 4 -19.82 -19.14 52.59
CA VAL A 4 -19.61 -20.58 52.56
C VAL A 4 -20.91 -21.21 53.03
N HIS A 5 -21.72 -21.69 52.08
CA HIS A 5 -22.86 -22.53 52.41
C HIS A 5 -22.38 -23.93 52.81
N ILE A 6 -22.43 -24.21 54.11
CA ILE A 6 -22.28 -25.57 54.65
C ILE A 6 -23.58 -26.32 54.33
N VAL A 7 -23.52 -27.23 53.36
CA VAL A 7 -24.62 -28.15 53.04
C VAL A 7 -24.50 -29.39 53.94
N PRO A 8 -25.57 -29.83 54.64
CA PRO A 8 -25.51 -30.97 55.55
C PRO A 8 -25.19 -32.27 54.80
N SER A 9 -24.32 -33.09 55.42
CA SER A 9 -23.59 -34.24 54.87
C SER A 9 -24.41 -35.34 54.20
N GLY A 10 -25.74 -35.34 54.33
CA GLY A 10 -26.63 -36.33 53.70
C GLY A 10 -27.00 -36.04 52.25
N LYS A 11 -26.83 -34.81 51.74
CA LYS A 11 -27.20 -34.45 50.36
C LYS A 11 -26.07 -34.61 49.32
N VAL A 12 -24.82 -34.68 49.77
CA VAL A 12 -23.64 -34.80 48.88
C VAL A 12 -23.59 -36.20 48.24
N TYR A 13 -23.84 -37.25 49.02
CA TYR A 13 -23.88 -38.62 48.48
C TYR A 13 -24.99 -38.82 47.46
N ARG A 14 -26.15 -38.17 47.66
CA ARG A 14 -27.26 -38.25 46.71
C ARG A 14 -26.95 -37.49 45.42
N GLN A 15 -26.28 -36.34 45.50
CA GLN A 15 -25.81 -35.59 44.33
C GLN A 15 -24.72 -36.33 43.54
N ILE A 16 -23.80 -37.01 44.21
CA ILE A 16 -22.78 -37.85 43.56
C ILE A 16 -23.45 -39.04 42.86
N PHE A 17 -24.40 -39.69 43.53
CA PHE A 17 -25.14 -40.81 42.93
C PHE A 17 -26.00 -40.38 41.75
N ASP A 18 -26.67 -39.22 41.84
CA ASP A 18 -27.44 -38.66 40.73
C ASP A 18 -26.53 -38.22 39.56
N ALA A 19 -25.33 -37.71 39.85
CA ALA A 19 -24.32 -37.36 38.85
C ALA A 19 -23.76 -38.61 38.16
N GLU A 20 -23.51 -39.69 38.90
CA GLU A 20 -23.07 -40.98 38.37
C GLU A 20 -24.17 -41.61 37.48
N VAL A 21 -25.42 -41.57 37.92
CA VAL A 21 -26.57 -42.03 37.12
C VAL A 21 -26.75 -41.18 35.85
N GLN A 22 -26.55 -39.85 35.93
CA GLN A 22 -26.54 -38.98 34.75
C GLN A 22 -25.39 -39.27 33.79
N LEU A 23 -24.20 -39.60 34.30
CA LEU A 23 -23.03 -39.95 33.51
C LEU A 23 -23.23 -41.28 32.79
N VAL A 24 -23.80 -42.27 33.47
CA VAL A 24 -24.13 -43.57 32.87
C VAL A 24 -25.19 -43.41 31.78
N ARG A 25 -26.24 -42.61 32.03
CA ARG A 25 -27.27 -42.32 31.02
C ARG A 25 -26.73 -41.54 29.82
N SER A 26 -25.79 -40.61 30.02
CA SER A 26 -25.18 -39.84 28.93
C SER A 26 -24.20 -40.68 28.11
N LEU A 27 -23.46 -41.60 28.74
CA LEU A 27 -22.62 -42.59 28.07
C LEU A 27 -23.45 -43.60 27.26
N ASP A 28 -24.57 -44.06 27.79
CA ASP A 28 -25.50 -44.92 27.05
C ASP A 28 -26.15 -44.18 25.87
N ALA A 29 -26.50 -42.90 26.04
CA ALA A 29 -27.01 -42.06 24.95
C ALA A 29 -25.93 -41.76 23.89
N ALA A 30 -24.66 -41.65 24.28
CA ALA A 30 -23.53 -41.49 23.37
C ALA A 30 -23.24 -42.79 22.60
N ARG A 31 -23.30 -43.96 23.26
CA ARG A 31 -23.19 -45.28 22.62
C ARG A 31 -24.33 -45.56 21.65
N ARG A 32 -25.57 -45.16 21.97
CA ARG A 32 -26.69 -45.29 21.02
C ARG A 32 -26.53 -44.37 19.81
N ARG A 33 -26.01 -43.15 20.01
CA ARG A 33 -25.67 -42.22 18.91
C ARG A 33 -24.53 -42.74 18.03
N SER A 34 -23.52 -43.41 18.59
CA SER A 34 -22.44 -44.01 17.79
C SER A 34 -22.87 -45.24 16.97
N ILE A 35 -24.02 -45.86 17.29
CA ILE A 35 -24.57 -46.99 16.53
C ILE A 35 -25.48 -46.50 15.37
N GLN A 36 -26.02 -45.28 15.45
CA GLN A 36 -26.90 -44.70 14.41
C GLN A 36 -26.15 -43.95 13.29
N TYR A 37 -24.94 -43.46 13.53
CA TYR A 37 -24.11 -42.80 12.50
C TYR A 37 -22.94 -43.70 12.12
N GLY A 38 -23.20 -44.63 11.20
CA GLY A 38 -22.18 -45.48 10.59
C GLY A 38 -21.23 -44.65 9.73
N ILE A 39 -20.06 -44.31 10.26
CA ILE A 39 -18.90 -43.86 9.48
C ILE A 39 -17.76 -44.84 9.81
N PRO A 40 -17.24 -45.60 8.82
CA PRO A 40 -16.23 -46.62 9.07
C PRO A 40 -14.86 -45.96 9.26
N LEU A 41 -14.44 -45.81 10.51
CA LEU A 41 -13.04 -45.56 10.84
C LEU A 41 -12.31 -46.91 10.85
N ASP A 42 -11.45 -47.06 9.85
CA ASP A 42 -10.48 -48.14 9.69
C ASP A 42 -9.56 -48.18 10.92
N SER A 43 -9.98 -48.91 11.93
CA SER A 43 -9.17 -49.29 13.07
C SER A 43 -9.05 -50.80 13.00
N GLY A 44 -7.83 -51.26 12.72
CA GLY A 44 -7.48 -52.66 12.62
C GLY A 44 -8.13 -53.42 13.77
N LYS A 45 -8.96 -54.41 13.41
CA LYS A 45 -9.55 -55.36 14.35
C LYS A 45 -8.42 -55.95 15.19
N ILE A 46 -8.27 -55.50 16.42
CA ILE A 46 -7.41 -56.17 17.39
C ILE A 46 -8.14 -57.49 17.71
N PRO A 47 -7.60 -58.66 17.33
CA PRO A 47 -8.22 -59.92 17.70
C PRO A 47 -8.07 -60.07 19.21
N LEU A 48 -9.18 -60.24 19.92
CA LEU A 48 -9.17 -60.71 21.30
C LEU A 48 -8.73 -62.18 21.26
N VAL A 49 -7.42 -62.39 21.35
CA VAL A 49 -6.84 -63.73 21.47
C VAL A 49 -7.05 -64.20 22.90
N LYS A 50 -8.13 -64.94 23.12
CA LYS A 50 -8.25 -65.87 24.24
C LYS A 50 -7.78 -67.22 23.73
N ASN A 51 -6.55 -67.59 24.11
CA ASN A 51 -5.86 -68.84 23.83
C ASN A 51 -5.29 -68.99 22.39
N LEU A 52 -4.01 -69.31 22.30
CA LEU A 52 -3.31 -69.57 21.03
C LEU A 52 -2.53 -70.88 21.11
N ASP A 53 -2.85 -71.79 20.18
CA ASP A 53 -2.09 -73.00 19.88
C ASP A 53 -0.71 -72.67 19.27
N PRO A 54 0.28 -73.59 19.36
CA PRO A 54 1.69 -73.33 19.03
C PRO A 54 2.01 -73.01 17.55
N LEU A 55 1.04 -73.09 16.64
CA LEU A 55 1.23 -73.01 15.18
C LEU A 55 1.03 -71.61 14.57
N SER A 56 0.58 -70.60 15.32
CA SER A 56 0.28 -69.26 14.75
C SER A 56 1.45 -68.27 14.84
N ARG A 57 2.68 -68.75 15.09
CA ARG A 57 3.85 -67.89 15.36
C ARG A 57 4.27 -67.01 14.17
N GLY A 58 3.81 -67.30 12.95
CA GLY A 58 4.16 -66.55 11.73
C GLY A 58 3.32 -65.29 11.44
N MET A 59 2.22 -65.03 12.14
CA MET A 59 1.33 -63.87 11.86
C MET A 59 1.55 -62.66 12.77
N LEU A 60 2.52 -62.73 13.68
CA LEU A 60 2.80 -61.68 14.65
C LEU A 60 4.00 -60.85 14.20
N SER A 61 3.94 -59.53 14.37
CA SER A 61 5.10 -58.68 14.09
C SER A 61 6.24 -58.99 15.07
N HIS A 62 7.50 -58.73 14.67
CA HIS A 62 8.67 -59.01 15.51
C HIS A 62 8.56 -58.37 16.91
N ARG A 63 7.98 -57.16 16.99
CA ARG A 63 7.72 -56.48 18.26
C ARG A 63 6.63 -57.18 19.10
N GLN A 64 5.62 -57.77 18.46
CA GLN A 64 4.55 -58.49 19.14
C GLN A 64 5.04 -59.86 19.65
N GLN A 65 5.92 -60.53 18.90
CA GLN A 65 6.59 -61.75 19.36
C GLN A 65 7.48 -61.46 20.58
N MET A 66 8.33 -60.42 20.53
CA MET A 66 9.15 -60.03 21.66
C MET A 66 8.33 -59.63 22.90
N TRP A 67 7.14 -59.05 22.69
CA TRP A 67 6.23 -58.71 23.80
C TRP A 67 5.55 -59.92 24.43
N ILE A 68 5.24 -60.97 23.67
CA ILE A 68 4.64 -62.22 24.18
C ILE A 68 5.70 -63.09 24.87
N GLU A 69 6.92 -63.14 24.33
CA GLU A 69 8.02 -63.96 24.87
C GLU A 69 8.82 -63.26 25.99
N GLY A 70 8.42 -62.04 26.37
CA GLY A 70 9.06 -61.25 27.43
C GLY A 70 8.93 -61.91 28.80
N MET A 71 10.06 -62.36 29.34
CA MET A 71 10.15 -63.01 30.65
C MET A 71 10.07 -61.99 31.80
N PRO A 72 9.63 -62.40 33.01
CA PRO A 72 9.66 -61.53 34.18
C PRO A 72 11.11 -61.10 34.49
N ASN A 73 11.33 -59.78 34.68
CA ASN A 73 12.64 -59.11 34.89
C ASN A 73 13.52 -58.87 33.65
N ASP A 74 12.96 -58.91 32.43
CA ASP A 74 13.65 -58.37 31.25
C ASP A 74 13.53 -56.83 31.19
N GLY A 75 14.66 -56.12 31.18
CA GLY A 75 14.71 -54.65 31.30
C GLY A 75 14.25 -53.87 30.08
N ILE A 76 14.03 -54.55 28.94
CA ILE A 76 13.67 -53.92 27.66
C ILE A 76 12.21 -54.23 27.27
N THR A 77 11.68 -55.39 27.67
CA THR A 77 10.40 -55.92 27.17
C THR A 77 9.57 -56.54 28.29
N GLU A 78 9.35 -55.82 29.39
CA GLU A 78 8.46 -56.29 30.46
C GLU A 78 7.00 -56.34 29.95
N ASN A 79 6.39 -57.53 29.92
CA ASN A 79 4.99 -57.71 29.58
C ASN A 79 4.11 -57.50 30.83
N PRO A 80 3.39 -56.37 30.96
CA PRO A 80 2.62 -56.07 32.16
C PRO A 80 1.41 -57.00 32.37
N VAL A 81 0.90 -57.64 31.30
CA VAL A 81 -0.22 -58.59 31.39
C VAL A 81 0.28 -59.92 31.92
N PHE A 82 1.39 -60.44 31.40
CA PHE A 82 2.01 -61.66 31.91
C PHE A 82 2.51 -61.47 33.35
N TYR A 83 3.08 -60.31 33.68
CA TYR A 83 3.44 -59.97 35.06
C TYR A 83 2.22 -59.94 36.00
N ARG A 84 1.10 -59.37 35.54
CA ARG A 84 -0.15 -59.36 36.31
C ARG A 84 -0.71 -60.77 36.50
N GLU A 85 -0.73 -61.60 35.46
CA GLU A 85 -1.22 -62.98 35.54
C GLU A 85 -0.31 -63.88 36.37
N THR A 86 1.02 -63.73 36.28
CA THR A 86 1.97 -64.44 37.15
C THR A 86 1.89 -63.96 38.59
N LYS A 87 1.71 -62.66 38.84
CA LYS A 87 1.40 -62.13 40.18
C LYS A 87 0.09 -62.68 40.71
N ILE A 88 -0.98 -62.69 39.92
CA ILE A 88 -2.29 -63.22 40.33
C ILE A 88 -2.17 -64.73 40.58
N SER A 89 -1.51 -65.49 39.72
CA SER A 89 -1.28 -66.93 39.88
C SER A 89 -0.37 -67.24 41.07
N ALA A 90 0.62 -66.40 41.36
CA ALA A 90 1.46 -66.51 42.56
C ALA A 90 0.68 -66.16 43.82
N ILE A 91 -0.23 -65.18 43.75
CA ILE A 91 -1.16 -64.86 44.84
C ILE A 91 -2.15 -66.01 45.05
N GLU A 92 -2.65 -66.64 43.98
CA GLU A 92 -3.55 -67.79 44.05
C GLU A 92 -2.85 -69.07 44.53
N LYS A 93 -1.58 -69.30 44.17
CA LYS A 93 -0.75 -70.38 44.74
C LYS A 93 -0.32 -70.13 46.18
N ASN A 94 -0.25 -68.86 46.60
CA ASN A 94 0.07 -68.48 47.98
C ASN A 94 -1.19 -68.20 48.82
N LYS A 95 -2.39 -68.41 48.28
CA LYS A 95 -3.62 -68.46 49.08
C LYS A 95 -3.61 -69.80 49.79
N GLU A 96 -3.42 -69.75 51.09
CA GLU A 96 -3.48 -70.90 51.98
C GLU A 96 -4.83 -71.60 51.80
N THR A 97 -4.78 -72.92 51.64
CA THR A 97 -6.00 -73.74 51.60
C THR A 97 -6.63 -73.78 53.00
N ASP A 98 -7.96 -73.90 53.10
CA ASP A 98 -8.64 -73.95 54.40
C ASP A 98 -8.12 -75.10 55.31
N GLU A 99 -7.55 -76.16 54.71
CA GLU A 99 -6.87 -77.25 55.42
C GLU A 99 -5.50 -76.85 56.01
N GLU A 100 -4.76 -75.93 55.38
CA GLU A 100 -3.49 -75.37 55.90
C GLU A 100 -3.73 -74.33 57.01
N ILE A 101 -4.84 -73.59 56.92
CA ILE A 101 -5.28 -72.67 57.99
C ILE A 101 -5.68 -73.49 59.23
N ALA A 102 -6.43 -74.58 59.05
CA ALA A 102 -6.75 -75.51 60.14
C ALA A 102 -5.51 -76.19 60.75
N ALA A 103 -4.52 -76.58 59.94
CA ALA A 103 -3.27 -77.17 60.44
C ALA A 103 -2.40 -76.17 61.22
N ARG A 104 -2.38 -74.89 60.83
CA ARG A 104 -1.67 -73.82 61.55
C ARG A 104 -2.36 -73.44 62.87
N GLU A 105 -3.70 -73.44 62.90
CA GLU A 105 -4.46 -73.21 64.14
C GLU A 105 -4.28 -74.36 65.15
N VAL A 106 -4.09 -75.60 64.69
CA VAL A 106 -3.81 -76.76 65.55
C VAL A 106 -2.33 -76.81 66.02
N GLY A 107 -1.39 -76.19 65.29
CA GLY A 107 0.01 -76.04 65.69
C GLY A 107 0.31 -74.83 66.60
N SER A 108 -0.69 -73.98 66.86
CA SER A 108 -0.57 -72.76 67.68
C SER A 108 -1.02 -72.95 69.14
N LEU A 109 -1.12 -74.21 69.60
CA LEU A 109 -1.23 -74.53 71.02
C LEU A 109 0.14 -74.33 71.69
N THR A 110 0.19 -73.39 72.60
CA THR A 110 1.34 -73.09 73.44
C THR A 110 1.51 -74.21 74.47
N ASP A 111 2.51 -75.07 74.27
CA ASP A 111 3.01 -76.00 75.28
C ASP A 111 3.79 -75.20 76.36
N ILE A 112 3.04 -74.50 77.22
CA ILE A 112 3.59 -73.98 78.48
C ILE A 112 3.58 -75.14 79.47
N ILE A 113 4.64 -75.93 79.41
CA ILE A 113 5.03 -76.81 80.52
C ILE A 113 5.49 -75.87 81.64
N VAL A 114 4.57 -75.59 82.57
CA VAL A 114 4.91 -75.02 83.89
C VAL A 114 5.75 -76.06 84.61
N SER A 115 7.07 -75.94 84.53
CA SER A 115 7.97 -76.60 85.47
C SER A 115 8.19 -75.67 86.66
N GLU A 116 7.53 -76.01 87.77
CA GLU A 116 7.78 -75.48 89.11
C GLU A 116 9.25 -75.63 89.48
N LYS A 117 10.05 -74.59 89.27
CA LYS A 117 11.27 -74.35 90.03
C LYS A 117 11.43 -72.86 90.31
N THR A 118 11.46 -72.56 91.59
CA THR A 118 11.85 -71.30 92.23
C THR A 118 13.21 -70.86 91.70
N GLY A 119 13.21 -70.01 90.67
CA GLY A 119 14.39 -69.40 90.07
C GLY A 119 14.08 -67.94 89.77
N SER A 120 14.92 -67.04 90.28
CA SER A 120 14.72 -65.60 90.39
C SER A 120 14.03 -64.88 89.21
N ASP A 121 13.07 -64.03 89.55
CA ASP A 121 12.32 -63.04 88.75
C ASP A 121 13.19 -61.89 88.15
N ILE A 122 14.46 -62.20 87.84
CA ILE A 122 15.48 -61.28 87.36
C ILE A 122 15.45 -61.21 85.82
N ILE A 123 15.20 -62.32 85.13
CA ILE A 123 15.24 -62.39 83.65
C ILE A 123 14.06 -61.62 83.04
N GLN A 124 12.85 -61.73 83.59
CA GLN A 124 11.69 -60.95 83.14
C GLN A 124 11.88 -59.45 83.38
N ARG A 125 12.35 -59.03 84.57
CA ARG A 125 12.65 -57.62 84.86
C ARG A 125 13.76 -57.04 83.99
N VAL A 126 14.80 -57.82 83.67
CA VAL A 126 15.88 -57.40 82.76
C VAL A 126 15.37 -57.29 81.32
N SER A 127 14.52 -58.22 80.86
CA SER A 127 13.92 -58.16 79.52
C SER A 127 12.99 -56.95 79.34
N GLN A 128 12.14 -56.65 80.33
CA GLN A 128 11.25 -55.48 80.32
C GLN A 128 12.03 -54.16 80.42
N ARG A 129 13.11 -54.13 81.21
CA ARG A 129 14.02 -52.96 81.26
C ARG A 129 14.73 -52.72 79.93
N ARG A 130 15.22 -53.77 79.28
CA ARG A 130 15.83 -53.70 77.94
C ARG A 130 14.81 -53.31 76.86
N GLN A 131 13.56 -53.78 76.95
CA GLN A 131 12.46 -53.39 76.06
C GLN A 131 12.16 -51.89 76.16
N LYS A 132 12.05 -51.38 77.38
CA LYS A 132 11.78 -49.96 77.64
C LYS A 132 12.91 -49.08 77.11
N LEU A 133 14.16 -49.45 77.38
CA LEU A 133 15.34 -48.75 76.86
C LEU A 133 15.41 -48.80 75.32
N HIS A 134 15.06 -49.93 74.70
CA HIS A 134 15.00 -50.07 73.26
C HIS A 134 13.93 -49.17 72.63
N LEU A 135 12.73 -49.11 73.22
CA LEU A 135 11.66 -48.22 72.78
C LEU A 135 12.04 -46.74 72.97
N GLU A 136 12.70 -46.39 74.06
CA GLU A 136 13.22 -45.05 74.31
C GLU A 136 14.27 -44.64 73.27
N GLU A 137 15.21 -45.51 72.91
CA GLU A 137 16.17 -45.24 71.83
C GLU A 137 15.51 -45.15 70.44
N LEU A 138 14.49 -45.96 70.16
CA LEU A 138 13.71 -45.84 68.92
C LEU A 138 12.95 -44.50 68.84
N MET A 139 12.38 -44.04 69.96
CA MET A 139 11.74 -42.72 70.04
C MET A 139 12.76 -41.60 69.82
N LYS A 140 13.98 -41.73 70.34
CA LYS A 140 15.07 -40.78 70.09
C LYS A 140 15.50 -40.77 68.62
N LEU A 141 15.65 -41.92 67.98
CA LEU A 141 15.92 -42.04 66.55
C LEU A 141 14.85 -41.31 65.71
N GLN A 142 13.57 -41.56 65.98
CA GLN A 142 12.47 -40.92 65.26
C GLN A 142 12.45 -39.41 65.51
N LYS A 143 12.72 -38.97 66.74
CA LYS A 143 12.81 -37.56 67.10
C LYS A 143 13.97 -36.87 66.36
N GLU A 144 15.16 -37.45 66.35
CA GLU A 144 16.31 -36.88 65.62
C GLU A 144 16.08 -36.80 64.12
N LEU A 145 15.41 -37.78 63.50
CA LEU A 145 15.02 -37.73 62.09
C LEU A 145 13.98 -36.63 61.81
N ALA A 146 13.06 -36.39 62.75
CA ALA A 146 12.09 -35.30 62.67
C ALA A 146 12.74 -33.92 62.88
N ASP A 147 13.67 -33.82 63.82
CA ASP A 147 14.45 -32.61 64.09
C ASP A 147 15.30 -32.23 62.87
N LEU A 148 15.99 -33.21 62.26
CA LEU A 148 16.72 -33.04 61.01
C LEU A 148 15.81 -32.52 59.88
N SER A 149 14.61 -33.08 59.76
CA SER A 149 13.66 -32.66 58.71
C SER A 149 13.19 -31.22 58.97
N ARG A 150 12.91 -30.86 60.22
CA ARG A 150 12.53 -29.51 60.63
C ARG A 150 13.63 -28.47 60.38
N ASP A 151 14.90 -28.86 60.49
CA ASP A 151 16.03 -27.96 60.22
C ASP A 151 16.30 -27.76 58.73
N LEU A 152 16.09 -28.80 57.92
CA LEU A 152 16.41 -28.77 56.49
C LEU A 152 15.27 -28.21 55.64
N GLU A 153 14.00 -28.51 55.94
CA GLU A 153 12.83 -28.09 55.13
C GLU A 153 12.76 -26.56 54.88
N PRO A 154 13.03 -25.69 55.87
CA PRO A 154 13.03 -24.23 55.66
C PRO A 154 14.04 -23.77 54.62
N LEU A 155 15.20 -24.45 54.50
CA LEU A 155 16.25 -24.10 53.55
C LEU A 155 15.81 -24.39 52.09
N TYR A 156 14.99 -25.43 51.88
CA TYR A 156 14.39 -25.69 50.56
C TYR A 156 13.40 -24.60 50.17
N LEU A 157 12.56 -24.16 51.14
CA LEU A 157 11.59 -23.09 50.93
C LEU A 157 12.27 -21.75 50.67
N GLU A 158 13.28 -21.39 51.46
CA GLU A 158 14.04 -20.15 51.30
C GLU A 158 14.71 -20.07 49.92
N GLY A 159 15.29 -21.17 49.43
CA GLY A 159 15.86 -21.24 48.08
C GLY A 159 14.81 -20.99 47.00
N GLY A 160 13.62 -21.58 47.13
CA GLY A 160 12.49 -21.38 46.22
C GLY A 160 11.93 -19.94 46.25
N GLU A 161 11.73 -19.37 47.44
CA GLU A 161 11.24 -18.00 47.61
C GLU A 161 12.23 -16.96 47.06
N THR A 162 13.52 -17.19 47.26
CA THR A 162 14.58 -16.32 46.73
C THR A 162 14.57 -16.32 45.20
N LEU A 163 14.47 -17.50 44.58
CA LEU A 163 14.33 -17.59 43.12
C LEU A 163 13.05 -16.89 42.65
N LEU A 164 11.91 -17.12 43.32
CA LEU A 164 10.65 -16.51 42.95
C LEU A 164 10.73 -14.98 42.94
N LYS A 165 11.32 -14.36 43.97
CA LYS A 165 11.54 -12.92 44.03
C LYS A 165 12.42 -12.43 42.87
N LYS A 166 13.53 -13.13 42.58
CA LYS A 166 14.41 -12.79 41.44
C LYS A 166 13.66 -12.86 40.10
N LEU A 167 12.87 -13.90 39.87
CA LEU A 167 12.07 -14.06 38.65
C LEU A 167 11.02 -12.93 38.50
N LEU A 168 10.33 -12.56 39.58
CA LEU A 168 9.37 -11.45 39.56
C LEU A 168 10.03 -10.12 39.19
N THR A 169 11.20 -9.81 39.77
CA THR A 169 11.93 -8.58 39.41
C THR A 169 12.40 -8.57 37.95
N SER A 170 12.72 -9.75 37.39
CA SER A 170 13.07 -9.89 35.98
C SER A 170 11.84 -9.69 35.09
N ASP A 171 10.67 -10.20 35.48
CA ASP A 171 9.42 -9.97 34.75
C ASP A 171 9.07 -8.47 34.68
N GLU A 172 9.22 -7.74 35.79
CA GLU A 172 9.00 -6.30 35.84
C GLU A 172 9.96 -5.52 34.92
N LYS A 173 11.25 -5.88 34.92
CA LYS A 173 12.25 -5.26 34.03
C LYS A 173 11.91 -5.46 32.56
N VAL A 174 11.54 -6.69 32.18
CA VAL A 174 11.15 -7.01 30.80
C VAL A 174 9.89 -6.24 30.41
N GLN A 175 8.89 -6.16 31.29
CA GLN A 175 7.70 -5.33 31.04
C GLN A 175 8.05 -3.85 30.82
N GLN A 176 8.97 -3.29 31.59
CA GLN A 176 9.43 -1.90 31.39
C GLN A 176 10.16 -1.70 30.06
N LEU A 177 10.92 -2.69 29.59
CA LEU A 177 11.55 -2.64 28.26
C LEU A 177 10.49 -2.63 27.15
N PHE A 178 9.51 -3.53 27.22
CA PHE A 178 8.46 -3.61 26.19
C PHE A 178 7.51 -2.41 26.20
N LYS A 179 7.27 -1.76 27.35
CA LYS A 179 6.50 -0.50 27.40
C LYS A 179 7.05 0.60 26.49
N LYS A 180 8.37 0.62 26.23
CA LYS A 180 9.00 1.61 25.33
C LYS A 180 8.62 1.41 23.86
N ILE A 181 8.18 0.21 23.48
CA ILE A 181 7.82 -0.18 22.11
C ILE A 181 6.30 -0.42 22.03
N GLU A 182 5.53 -0.18 23.08
CA GLU A 182 4.10 -0.51 23.10
C GLU A 182 3.26 0.46 22.26
N SER A 183 3.63 1.74 22.22
CA SER A 183 2.94 2.75 21.41
C SER A 183 3.52 2.86 20.00
N ASP A 184 2.65 2.91 18.99
CA ASP A 184 3.05 3.12 17.59
C ASP A 184 3.67 4.51 17.35
N SER A 185 3.31 5.52 18.16
CA SER A 185 3.94 6.85 18.12
C SER A 185 5.42 6.80 18.45
N ASP A 186 5.77 5.97 19.43
CA ASP A 186 7.12 5.89 19.97
C ASP A 186 8.00 5.09 18.99
N LEU A 187 7.44 4.04 18.38
CA LEU A 187 8.10 3.25 17.32
C LEU A 187 8.66 4.08 16.16
N VAL A 188 7.96 5.14 15.75
CA VAL A 188 8.40 6.00 14.64
C VAL A 188 9.80 6.56 14.88
N THR A 189 10.15 6.80 16.15
CA THR A 189 11.44 7.40 16.55
C THR A 189 12.58 6.40 16.68
N PHE A 190 12.30 5.10 16.72
CA PHE A 190 13.34 4.07 16.89
C PHE A 190 14.04 3.77 15.57
N THR A 191 15.36 3.58 15.64
CA THR A 191 16.10 2.93 14.56
C THR A 191 16.09 1.40 14.73
N ILE A 192 16.38 0.66 13.65
CA ILE A 192 16.51 -0.80 13.73
C ILE A 192 17.57 -1.22 14.75
N GLN A 193 18.65 -0.44 14.90
CA GLN A 193 19.72 -0.70 15.88
C GLN A 193 19.23 -0.58 17.32
N ASP A 194 18.32 0.36 17.58
CA ASP A 194 17.75 0.54 18.92
C ASP A 194 16.81 -0.62 19.28
N LEU A 195 16.08 -1.16 18.30
CA LEU A 195 15.27 -2.38 18.48
C LEU A 195 16.13 -3.62 18.76
N TRP A 196 17.30 -3.73 18.10
CA TRP A 196 18.28 -4.79 18.39
C TRP A 196 18.87 -4.66 19.79
N LYS A 197 19.28 -3.45 20.21
CA LYS A 197 19.79 -3.22 21.57
C LYS A 197 18.76 -3.58 22.64
N LEU A 198 17.49 -3.22 22.43
CA LEU A 198 16.42 -3.58 23.36
C LEU A 198 16.23 -5.11 23.44
N TRP A 199 16.37 -5.81 22.31
CA TRP A 199 16.34 -7.28 22.31
C TRP A 199 17.53 -7.89 23.03
N ASP A 200 18.73 -7.32 22.86
CA ASP A 200 19.92 -7.75 23.59
C ASP A 200 19.72 -7.61 25.11
N ASP A 201 19.13 -6.50 25.57
CA ASP A 201 18.78 -6.32 26.99
C ASP A 201 17.79 -7.38 27.49
N VAL A 202 16.81 -7.77 26.67
CA VAL A 202 15.85 -8.84 26.98
C VAL A 202 16.54 -10.22 27.03
N ILE A 203 17.47 -10.50 26.11
CA ILE A 203 18.29 -11.72 26.13
C ILE A 203 19.14 -11.78 27.40
N GLN A 204 19.75 -10.67 27.81
CA GLN A 204 20.52 -10.63 29.06
C GLN A 204 19.67 -11.01 30.28
N GLN A 205 18.40 -10.58 30.32
CA GLN A 205 17.47 -11.01 31.37
C GLN A 205 17.16 -12.51 31.29
N SER A 206 16.99 -13.07 30.09
CA SER A 206 16.81 -14.52 29.89
C SER A 206 18.02 -15.33 30.41
N LEU A 207 19.24 -14.91 30.09
CA LEU A 207 20.46 -15.56 30.53
C LEU A 207 20.59 -15.57 32.05
N GLN A 208 20.31 -14.43 32.71
CA GLN A 208 20.32 -14.33 34.17
C GLN A 208 19.30 -15.28 34.82
N ARG A 209 18.09 -15.42 34.27
CA ARG A 209 17.08 -16.35 34.79
C ARG A 209 17.57 -17.80 34.70
N LYS A 210 18.21 -18.17 33.59
CA LYS A 210 18.76 -19.51 33.39
C LYS A 210 19.87 -19.81 34.41
N GLU A 211 20.76 -18.86 34.67
CA GLU A 211 21.80 -18.98 35.70
C GLU A 211 21.19 -19.18 37.09
N TRP A 212 20.17 -18.40 37.48
CA TRP A 212 19.50 -18.55 38.78
C TRP A 212 18.80 -19.91 38.94
N ILE A 213 18.24 -20.47 37.86
CA ILE A 213 17.63 -21.80 37.88
C ILE A 213 18.69 -22.89 38.09
N ILE A 214 19.86 -22.75 37.45
CA ILE A 214 21.00 -23.68 37.62
C ILE A 214 21.55 -23.58 39.05
N GLU A 215 21.74 -22.37 39.57
CA GLU A 215 22.19 -22.13 40.95
C GLU A 215 21.25 -22.80 41.98
N LEU A 216 19.93 -22.68 41.79
CA LEU A 216 18.95 -23.32 42.66
C LEU A 216 19.04 -24.85 42.59
N ASP A 217 19.11 -25.43 41.38
CA ASP A 217 19.24 -26.88 41.21
C ASP A 217 20.50 -27.44 41.89
N GLU A 218 21.63 -26.75 41.75
CA GLU A 218 22.85 -27.12 42.47
C GLU A 218 22.70 -27.02 43.99
N ALA A 219 22.07 -25.95 44.49
CA ALA A 219 21.82 -25.77 45.92
C ALA A 219 20.93 -26.88 46.49
N LEU A 220 19.84 -27.22 45.80
CA LEU A 220 18.92 -28.29 46.19
C LEU A 220 19.60 -29.67 46.15
N LYS A 221 20.44 -29.94 45.15
CA LYS A 221 21.25 -31.17 45.08
C LYS A 221 22.25 -31.28 46.24
N LYS A 222 22.91 -30.17 46.61
CA LYS A 222 23.83 -30.11 47.77
C LYS A 222 23.08 -30.35 49.08
N LEU A 223 21.88 -29.78 49.25
CA LEU A 223 21.01 -30.02 50.40
C LEU A 223 20.57 -31.49 50.50
N GLU A 224 20.13 -32.10 49.40
CA GLU A 224 19.77 -33.52 49.36
C GLU A 224 20.95 -34.45 49.68
N TRP A 225 22.15 -34.09 49.22
CA TRP A 225 23.37 -34.82 49.58
C TRP A 225 23.67 -34.72 51.07
N LYS A 226 23.56 -33.52 51.66
CA LYS A 226 23.74 -33.30 53.10
C LYS A 226 22.72 -34.10 53.91
N ARG A 227 21.44 -34.09 53.50
CA ARG A 227 20.36 -34.89 54.11
C ARG A 227 20.69 -36.38 54.09
N THR A 228 21.11 -36.90 52.94
CA THR A 228 21.50 -38.32 52.78
C THR A 228 22.64 -38.70 53.74
N LYS A 229 23.65 -37.83 53.86
CA LYS A 229 24.80 -38.06 54.76
C LYS A 229 24.40 -38.06 56.24
N MET A 230 23.66 -37.04 56.68
CA MET A 230 23.24 -36.92 58.08
C MET A 230 22.32 -38.07 58.50
N VAL A 231 21.37 -38.48 57.66
CA VAL A 231 20.50 -39.64 57.95
C VAL A 231 21.29 -40.94 57.99
N LYS A 232 22.29 -41.12 57.11
CA LYS A 232 23.19 -42.28 57.16
C LYS A 232 23.96 -42.33 58.48
N ASP A 233 24.48 -41.20 58.95
CA ASP A 233 25.23 -41.12 60.20
C ASP A 233 24.31 -41.44 61.40
N ILE A 234 23.10 -40.85 61.45
CA ILE A 234 22.06 -41.14 62.47
C ILE A 234 21.73 -42.64 62.49
N LEU A 235 21.39 -43.23 61.35
CA LEU A 235 21.06 -44.67 61.29
C LEU A 235 22.22 -45.53 61.80
N LYS A 236 23.48 -45.16 61.50
CA LYS A 236 24.67 -45.89 61.96
C LYS A 236 24.88 -45.79 63.48
N THR A 237 24.74 -44.61 64.07
CA THR A 237 24.84 -44.43 65.54
C THR A 237 23.76 -45.22 66.26
N TYR A 238 22.52 -45.14 65.78
CA TYR A 238 21.41 -45.83 66.42
C TYR A 238 21.47 -47.35 66.24
N THR A 239 21.99 -47.87 65.11
CA THR A 239 22.27 -49.31 64.94
C THR A 239 23.19 -49.82 66.05
N LEU A 240 24.32 -49.14 66.29
CA LEU A 240 25.27 -49.49 67.35
C LEU A 240 24.67 -49.34 68.76
N SER A 241 23.79 -48.36 68.97
CA SER A 241 23.12 -48.16 70.28
C SER A 241 22.10 -49.27 70.58
N LEU A 242 21.33 -49.70 69.58
CA LEU A 242 20.30 -50.72 69.70
C LEU A 242 20.91 -52.12 69.86
N GLU A 243 22.05 -52.39 69.22
CA GLU A 243 22.87 -53.59 69.45
C GLU A 243 23.39 -53.65 70.90
N LYS A 244 23.89 -52.53 71.45
CA LYS A 244 24.40 -52.45 72.84
C LYS A 244 23.32 -52.73 73.89
N ILE A 245 22.06 -52.37 73.62
CA ILE A 245 20.94 -52.61 74.54
C ILE A 245 20.64 -54.12 74.65
N SER A 246 20.99 -54.93 73.63
CA SER A 246 20.85 -56.40 73.62
C SER A 246 19.43 -56.89 74.00
N PHE A 247 18.41 -56.11 73.61
CA PHE A 247 17.00 -56.48 73.75
C PHE A 247 16.56 -57.43 72.64
N LEU A 248 16.99 -57.14 71.41
CA LEU A 248 16.80 -57.95 70.22
C LEU A 248 18.11 -58.63 69.82
N VAL A 249 18.02 -59.74 69.09
CA VAL A 249 19.18 -60.36 68.44
C VAL A 249 19.73 -59.36 67.40
N PRO A 250 21.07 -59.24 67.23
CA PRO A 250 21.65 -58.31 66.25
C PRO A 250 21.03 -58.41 64.84
N CYS A 251 20.70 -59.63 64.39
CA CYS A 251 20.00 -59.87 63.12
C CYS A 251 18.64 -59.15 63.01
N ASP A 252 17.88 -59.08 64.11
CA ASP A 252 16.57 -58.42 64.13
C ASP A 252 16.70 -56.89 64.20
N VAL A 253 17.74 -56.37 64.88
CA VAL A 253 18.08 -54.94 64.88
C VAL A 253 18.46 -54.49 63.46
N HIS A 254 19.30 -55.25 62.77
CA HIS A 254 19.64 -54.98 61.38
C HIS A 254 18.42 -55.02 60.48
N ARG A 255 17.55 -56.03 60.60
CA ARG A 255 16.32 -56.13 59.80
C ARG A 255 15.38 -54.94 60.00
N TYR A 256 15.29 -54.42 61.23
CA TYR A 256 14.51 -53.22 61.54
C TYR A 256 15.13 -51.96 60.89
N ILE A 257 16.43 -51.75 61.07
CA ILE A 257 17.14 -50.61 60.48
C ILE A 257 17.10 -50.66 58.95
N ASP A 258 17.25 -51.83 58.34
CA ASP A 258 17.16 -52.01 56.89
C ASP A 258 15.77 -51.65 56.36
N LYS A 259 14.71 -52.02 57.09
CA LYS A 259 13.33 -51.63 56.74
C LYS A 259 13.15 -50.11 56.82
N GLN A 260 13.67 -49.46 57.87
CA GLN A 260 13.64 -48.00 58.01
C GLN A 260 14.47 -47.30 56.93
N ALA A 261 15.68 -47.79 56.65
CA ALA A 261 16.56 -47.29 55.60
C ALA A 261 15.90 -47.43 54.22
N MET A 262 15.20 -48.54 53.95
CA MET A 262 14.45 -48.74 52.71
C MET A 262 13.35 -47.69 52.54
N MET A 263 12.54 -47.43 53.57
CA MET A 263 11.49 -46.40 53.53
C MET A 263 12.07 -45.00 53.29
N ILE A 264 13.15 -44.67 53.99
CA ILE A 264 13.86 -43.39 53.84
C ILE A 264 14.48 -43.26 52.45
N ASN A 265 15.10 -44.32 51.92
CA ASN A 265 15.69 -44.33 50.58
C ASN A 265 14.63 -44.15 49.49
N GLN A 266 13.44 -44.74 49.66
CA GLN A 266 12.31 -44.49 48.77
C GLN A 266 11.91 -43.00 48.78
N ALA A 267 11.86 -42.38 49.95
CA ALA A 267 11.60 -40.94 50.08
C ALA A 267 12.72 -40.09 49.44
N PHE A 268 14.00 -40.44 49.61
CA PHE A 268 15.10 -39.74 48.94
C PHE A 268 15.03 -39.85 47.41
N LEU A 269 14.70 -41.02 46.87
CA LEU A 269 14.52 -41.19 45.43
C LEU A 269 13.33 -40.37 44.92
N ALA A 270 12.22 -40.33 45.67
CA ALA A 270 11.08 -39.48 45.35
C ALA A 270 11.45 -37.98 45.36
N ASN A 271 12.17 -37.52 46.39
CA ASN A 271 12.63 -36.13 46.51
C ASN A 271 13.61 -35.75 45.39
N LYS A 272 14.60 -36.60 45.09
CA LYS A 272 15.53 -36.37 43.97
C LYS A 272 14.80 -36.30 42.62
N ARG A 273 13.80 -37.15 42.40
CA ARG A 273 12.95 -37.08 41.20
C ARG A 273 12.13 -35.79 41.18
N ALA A 274 11.61 -35.35 42.34
CA ALA A 274 10.86 -34.10 42.44
C ALA A 274 11.74 -32.88 42.14
N VAL A 275 12.97 -32.82 42.69
CA VAL A 275 13.95 -31.75 42.40
C VAL A 275 14.32 -31.74 40.92
N ALA A 276 14.64 -32.90 40.33
CA ALA A 276 14.95 -32.99 38.91
C ALA A 276 13.75 -32.56 38.03
N LYS A 277 12.52 -32.95 38.41
CA LYS A 277 11.30 -32.53 37.71
C LYS A 277 11.06 -31.03 37.85
N LEU A 278 11.31 -30.45 39.02
CA LEU A 278 11.23 -29.00 39.24
C LEU A 278 12.19 -28.25 38.31
N TYR A 279 13.46 -28.68 38.23
CA TYR A 279 14.43 -28.09 37.33
C TYR A 279 13.97 -28.14 35.86
N ILE A 280 13.51 -29.31 35.39
CA ILE A 280 12.99 -29.46 34.02
C ILE A 280 11.81 -28.51 33.79
N ASN A 281 10.85 -28.47 34.70
CA ASN A 281 9.68 -27.59 34.58
C ASN A 281 10.07 -26.10 34.57
N LEU A 282 11.06 -25.70 35.37
CA LEU A 282 11.55 -24.31 35.41
C LEU A 282 12.24 -23.92 34.11
N ILE A 283 13.10 -24.79 33.56
CA ILE A 283 13.75 -24.55 32.27
C ILE A 283 12.70 -24.52 31.15
N GLU A 284 11.74 -25.44 31.13
CA GLU A 284 10.66 -25.46 30.14
C GLU A 284 9.81 -24.18 30.21
N ALA A 285 9.47 -23.72 31.42
CA ALA A 285 8.75 -22.48 31.62
C ALA A 285 9.57 -21.26 31.15
N ASN A 286 10.88 -21.23 31.41
CA ASN A 286 11.76 -20.15 30.94
C ASN A 286 11.83 -20.12 29.41
N LEU A 287 11.98 -21.28 28.76
CA LEU A 287 12.01 -21.39 27.31
C LEU A 287 10.68 -20.97 26.67
N LYS A 288 9.53 -21.34 27.27
CA LYS A 288 8.21 -20.88 26.81
C LYS A 288 8.07 -19.36 26.93
N TRP A 289 8.55 -18.81 28.04
CA TRP A 289 8.58 -17.37 28.28
C TRP A 289 9.46 -16.65 27.25
N GLU A 290 10.70 -17.10 27.03
CA GLU A 290 11.62 -16.57 25.99
C GLU A 290 10.99 -16.59 24.60
N LYS A 291 10.38 -17.72 24.22
CA LYS A 291 9.67 -17.84 22.94
C LYS A 291 8.55 -16.81 22.83
N SER A 292 7.78 -16.60 23.89
CA SER A 292 6.69 -15.61 23.87
C SER A 292 7.21 -14.18 23.72
N LEU A 293 8.34 -13.85 24.35
CA LEU A 293 8.98 -12.55 24.21
C LEU A 293 9.55 -12.35 22.80
N ARG A 294 10.15 -13.42 22.23
CA ARG A 294 10.67 -13.39 20.87
C ARG A 294 9.57 -13.09 19.86
N LEU A 295 8.44 -13.79 19.96
CA LEU A 295 7.28 -13.54 19.09
C LEU A 295 6.78 -12.10 19.24
N LYS A 296 6.59 -11.61 20.47
CA LYS A 296 6.18 -10.22 20.71
C LYS A 296 7.14 -9.20 20.10
N TRP A 297 8.45 -9.42 20.23
CA TRP A 297 9.45 -8.54 19.65
C TRP A 297 9.43 -8.61 18.12
N GLU A 298 9.31 -9.81 17.54
CA GLU A 298 9.19 -9.99 16.08
C GLU A 298 7.96 -9.29 15.53
N ASP A 299 6.80 -9.40 16.20
CA ASP A 299 5.57 -8.70 15.84
C ASP A 299 5.78 -7.17 15.85
N ARG A 300 6.39 -6.61 16.91
CA ARG A 300 6.66 -5.17 16.98
C ARG A 300 7.70 -4.69 15.97
N VAL A 301 8.67 -5.53 15.61
CA VAL A 301 9.60 -5.22 14.51
C VAL A 301 8.86 -5.17 13.17
N GLN A 302 7.87 -6.04 12.95
CA GLN A 302 7.04 -5.98 11.74
C GLN A 302 6.12 -4.75 11.72
N ASP A 303 5.54 -4.38 12.86
CA ASP A 303 4.76 -3.15 12.99
C ASP A 303 5.64 -1.93 12.69
N TRP A 304 6.84 -1.87 13.26
CA TRP A 304 7.82 -0.82 12.97
C TRP A 304 8.15 -0.73 11.48
N LYS A 305 8.43 -1.86 10.82
CA LYS A 305 8.69 -1.89 9.37
C LYS A 305 7.49 -1.33 8.59
N THR A 306 6.28 -1.69 8.97
CA THR A 306 5.05 -1.23 8.32
C THR A 306 4.85 0.27 8.49
N ILE A 307 5.00 0.79 9.71
CA ILE A 307 4.91 2.21 10.04
C ILE A 307 5.98 3.02 9.28
N GLN A 308 7.22 2.54 9.25
CA GLN A 308 8.30 3.22 8.51
C GLN A 308 8.00 3.28 7.02
N ARG A 309 7.61 2.14 6.40
CA ARG A 309 7.18 2.08 4.99
C ARG A 309 6.07 3.08 4.69
N GLU A 310 5.06 3.16 5.55
CA GLU A 310 3.96 4.12 5.39
C GLU A 310 4.42 5.57 5.53
N SER A 311 5.32 5.86 6.48
CA SER A 311 5.90 7.20 6.62
C SER A 311 6.66 7.63 5.35
N PHE A 312 7.40 6.72 4.72
CA PHE A 312 8.13 7.01 3.48
C PHE A 312 7.18 7.25 2.30
N VAL A 313 6.13 6.44 2.18
CA VAL A 313 5.07 6.67 1.17
C VAL A 313 4.40 8.02 1.41
N GLN A 314 4.13 8.37 2.66
CA GLN A 314 3.49 9.65 3.02
C GLN A 314 4.41 10.84 2.72
N LYS A 315 5.71 10.74 3.04
CA LYS A 315 6.72 11.75 2.65
C LYS A 315 6.75 11.97 1.15
N LEU A 316 6.73 10.90 0.34
CA LEU A 316 6.68 11.02 -1.12
C LEU A 316 5.39 11.69 -1.60
N LYS A 317 4.24 11.36 -1.01
CA LYS A 317 2.98 12.03 -1.34
C LYS A 317 3.06 13.52 -1.02
N GLU A 318 3.63 13.89 0.12
CA GLU A 318 3.80 15.29 0.52
C GLU A 318 4.79 16.04 -0.38
N THR A 319 5.88 15.40 -0.81
CA THR A 319 6.80 16.01 -1.79
C THR A 319 6.14 16.16 -3.16
N MET A 320 5.37 15.18 -3.62
CA MET A 320 4.61 15.27 -4.88
C MET A 320 3.50 16.31 -4.85
N ILE A 321 2.83 16.49 -3.70
CA ILE A 321 1.80 17.53 -3.50
C ILE A 321 2.45 18.90 -3.23
N SER A 322 3.75 18.94 -2.93
CA SER A 322 4.43 20.20 -2.65
C SER A 322 4.39 21.12 -3.87
N GLU A 323 4.20 22.42 -3.59
CA GLU A 323 4.10 23.45 -4.63
C GLU A 323 5.37 23.54 -5.49
N ARG A 324 6.50 23.03 -4.98
CA ARG A 324 7.78 22.92 -5.72
C ARG A 324 7.71 21.96 -6.90
N VAL A 325 6.93 20.89 -6.80
CA VAL A 325 6.78 19.85 -7.83
C VAL A 325 5.59 20.17 -8.73
N LEU A 326 4.47 20.62 -8.18
CA LEU A 326 3.25 20.92 -8.96
C LEU A 326 3.31 22.27 -9.71
N LYS A 327 4.01 23.28 -9.17
CA LYS A 327 4.12 24.61 -9.78
C LYS A 327 5.54 25.17 -9.65
N PRO A 328 6.53 24.54 -10.29
CA PRO A 328 7.90 25.04 -10.22
C PRO A 328 8.01 26.45 -10.79
N GLU A 329 8.96 27.22 -10.25
CA GLU A 329 9.17 28.62 -10.67
C GLU A 329 9.49 28.74 -12.15
N SER A 330 10.16 27.73 -12.73
CA SER A 330 10.43 27.64 -14.16
C SER A 330 9.15 27.63 -15.00
N LEU A 331 8.16 26.84 -14.58
CA LEU A 331 6.84 26.77 -15.23
C LEU A 331 6.11 28.11 -15.13
N ARG A 332 6.12 28.75 -13.96
CA ARG A 332 5.48 30.06 -13.77
C ARG A 332 6.12 31.14 -14.64
N LYS A 333 7.45 31.12 -14.78
CA LYS A 333 8.18 32.02 -15.67
C LYS A 333 7.78 31.81 -17.13
N GLU A 334 7.73 30.56 -17.57
CA GLU A 334 7.33 30.21 -18.94
C GLU A 334 5.88 30.61 -19.26
N GLN A 335 4.95 30.38 -18.34
CA GLN A 335 3.56 30.86 -18.44
C GLN A 335 3.49 32.38 -18.53
N GLY A 336 4.28 33.09 -17.71
CA GLY A 336 4.38 34.54 -17.75
C GLY A 336 4.89 35.07 -19.09
N LEU A 337 5.91 34.42 -19.66
CA LEU A 337 6.47 34.76 -20.97
C LEU A 337 5.45 34.55 -22.09
N MET A 338 4.79 33.39 -22.13
CA MET A 338 3.76 33.10 -23.13
C MET A 338 2.63 34.14 -23.11
N VAL A 339 2.12 34.49 -21.91
CA VAL A 339 1.05 35.50 -21.78
C VAL A 339 1.52 36.89 -22.23
N GLN A 340 2.78 37.26 -21.97
CA GLN A 340 3.34 38.52 -22.43
C GLN A 340 3.49 38.57 -23.96
N GLU A 341 4.09 37.52 -24.56
CA GLU A 341 4.22 37.42 -26.03
C GLU A 341 2.84 37.41 -26.70
N GLN A 342 1.87 36.68 -26.13
CA GLN A 342 0.51 36.63 -26.64
C GLN A 342 -0.18 38.01 -26.61
N LYS A 343 0.02 38.80 -25.55
CA LYS A 343 -0.50 40.18 -25.49
C LYS A 343 0.11 41.06 -26.58
N LEU A 344 1.43 41.03 -26.74
CA LEU A 344 2.13 41.85 -27.72
C LEU A 344 1.70 41.52 -29.16
N LEU A 345 1.59 40.23 -29.49
CA LEU A 345 1.12 39.81 -30.82
C LEU A 345 -0.35 40.16 -31.05
N ASN A 346 -1.20 40.08 -30.01
CA ASN A 346 -2.59 40.51 -30.08
C ASN A 346 -2.73 42.03 -30.28
N GLU A 347 -1.93 42.84 -29.59
CA GLU A 347 -1.89 44.29 -29.80
C GLU A 347 -1.49 44.64 -31.23
N ARG A 348 -0.47 43.97 -31.78
CA ARG A 348 -0.08 44.11 -33.19
C ARG A 348 -1.21 43.69 -34.13
N ARG A 349 -1.96 42.65 -33.78
CA ARG A 349 -3.11 42.18 -34.57
C ARG A 349 -4.26 43.18 -34.55
N GLU A 350 -4.55 43.78 -33.40
CA GLU A 350 -5.54 44.84 -33.26
C GLU A 350 -5.15 46.09 -34.07
N GLN A 351 -3.88 46.50 -34.00
CA GLN A 351 -3.36 47.61 -34.81
C GLN A 351 -3.54 47.33 -36.32
N LEU A 352 -3.22 46.12 -36.76
CA LEU A 352 -3.40 45.72 -38.17
C LEU A 352 -4.89 45.67 -38.57
N LEU A 353 -5.79 45.29 -37.66
CA LEU A 353 -7.23 45.36 -37.92
C LEU A 353 -7.73 46.82 -38.03
N GLN A 354 -7.14 47.75 -37.26
CA GLN A 354 -7.51 49.17 -37.32
C GLN A 354 -7.13 49.81 -38.67
N THR A 355 -6.05 49.37 -39.33
CA THR A 355 -5.64 49.94 -40.63
C THR A 355 -6.65 49.72 -41.75
N ILE A 356 -7.55 48.75 -41.60
CA ILE A 356 -8.65 48.49 -42.56
C ILE A 356 -9.55 49.70 -42.72
N SER A 357 -9.74 50.50 -41.66
CA SER A 357 -10.54 51.73 -41.73
C SER A 357 -9.98 52.75 -42.73
N GLY A 358 -8.69 52.65 -43.06
CA GLY A 358 -8.01 53.42 -44.10
C GLY A 358 -8.24 52.91 -45.52
N LEU A 359 -8.67 51.65 -45.70
CA LEU A 359 -8.97 51.05 -47.01
C LEU A 359 -10.35 51.50 -47.51
N LYS A 360 -10.46 52.80 -47.80
CA LYS A 360 -11.66 53.43 -48.36
C LYS A 360 -11.39 53.95 -49.77
N PRO A 361 -12.43 54.08 -50.61
CA PRO A 361 -12.32 54.81 -51.86
C PRO A 361 -11.73 56.23 -51.67
N PRO A 362 -10.86 56.72 -52.57
CA PRO A 362 -10.51 56.14 -53.87
C PRO A 362 -9.31 55.19 -53.85
N THR A 363 -8.62 55.04 -52.72
CA THR A 363 -7.37 54.26 -52.65
C THR A 363 -7.63 52.75 -52.61
N CYS A 364 -8.78 52.34 -52.06
CA CYS A 364 -9.14 50.92 -51.91
C CYS A 364 -9.07 50.13 -53.23
N SER A 365 -8.16 49.15 -53.30
CA SER A 365 -8.06 48.20 -54.41
C SER A 365 -7.93 46.76 -53.92
N LYS A 366 -8.20 45.77 -54.80
CA LYS A 366 -8.01 44.36 -54.46
C LYS A 366 -6.56 44.02 -54.13
N LYS A 367 -5.60 44.74 -54.73
CA LYS A 367 -4.16 44.57 -54.45
C LYS A 367 -3.84 44.95 -53.01
N GLU A 368 -4.28 46.13 -52.58
CA GLU A 368 -4.08 46.60 -51.20
C GLU A 368 -4.75 45.66 -50.17
N VAL A 369 -5.98 45.20 -50.46
CA VAL A 369 -6.65 44.20 -49.59
C VAL A 369 -5.88 42.89 -49.54
N HIS A 370 -5.26 42.45 -50.64
CA HIS A 370 -4.46 41.23 -50.67
C HIS A 370 -3.13 41.36 -49.90
N GLU A 371 -2.46 42.51 -50.00
CA GLU A 371 -1.24 42.81 -49.23
C GLU A 371 -1.53 42.88 -47.73
N TRP A 372 -2.61 43.57 -47.35
CA TRP A 372 -3.11 43.59 -45.97
C TRP A 372 -3.42 42.18 -45.48
N TRP A 373 -4.15 41.39 -46.28
CA TRP A 373 -4.50 40.00 -45.97
C TRP A 373 -3.26 39.13 -45.74
N SER A 374 -2.25 39.25 -46.60
CA SER A 374 -1.01 38.48 -46.50
C SER A 374 -0.26 38.82 -45.20
N SER A 375 -0.23 40.10 -44.83
CA SER A 375 0.35 40.56 -43.56
C SER A 375 -0.42 40.01 -42.35
N PHE A 376 -1.76 39.96 -42.45
CA PHE A 376 -2.61 39.43 -41.39
C PHE A 376 -2.51 37.91 -41.24
N GLN A 377 -2.37 37.17 -42.35
CA GLN A 377 -2.11 35.73 -42.30
C GLN A 377 -0.75 35.43 -41.68
N HIS A 378 0.31 36.15 -42.09
CA HIS A 378 1.64 35.99 -41.50
C HIS A 378 1.60 36.21 -39.98
N LEU A 379 0.88 37.22 -39.49
CA LEU A 379 0.75 37.47 -38.07
C LEU A 379 0.00 36.36 -37.32
N ASN A 380 -1.04 35.77 -37.93
CA ASN A 380 -1.71 34.61 -37.33
C ASN A 380 -0.79 33.38 -37.29
N GLU A 381 0.02 33.17 -38.31
CA GLU A 381 1.04 32.10 -38.34
C GLU A 381 2.15 32.33 -37.28
N GLU A 382 2.57 33.59 -37.06
CA GLU A 382 3.48 33.95 -35.97
C GLU A 382 2.88 33.59 -34.59
N ILE A 383 1.60 33.88 -34.35
CA ILE A 383 0.89 33.53 -33.11
C ILE A 383 0.84 32.01 -32.91
N ASP A 384 0.48 31.27 -33.96
CA ASP A 384 0.40 29.80 -33.91
C ASP A 384 1.78 29.17 -33.66
N SER A 385 2.83 29.70 -34.30
CA SER A 385 4.22 29.28 -34.09
C SER A 385 4.70 29.54 -32.65
N MET A 386 4.36 30.71 -32.08
CA MET A 386 4.65 31.05 -30.69
C MET A 386 3.96 30.07 -29.72
N HIS A 387 2.67 29.76 -29.94
CA HIS A 387 1.95 28.77 -29.14
C HIS A 387 2.62 27.38 -29.19
N VAL A 388 3.02 26.90 -30.36
CA VAL A 388 3.73 25.62 -30.53
C VAL A 388 5.09 25.61 -29.82
N LYS A 389 5.82 26.73 -29.86
CA LYS A 389 7.11 26.89 -29.18
C LYS A 389 6.93 26.75 -27.65
N HIS A 390 6.01 27.51 -27.06
CA HIS A 390 5.75 27.43 -25.62
C HIS A 390 5.20 26.06 -25.21
N MET A 391 4.35 25.43 -26.04
CA MET A 391 3.84 24.08 -25.79
C MET A 391 4.97 23.05 -25.68
N LYS A 392 5.99 23.15 -26.54
CA LYS A 392 7.20 22.31 -26.46
C LYS A 392 7.99 22.58 -25.17
N GLN A 393 8.14 23.84 -24.78
CA GLN A 393 8.84 24.21 -23.54
C GLN A 393 8.10 23.67 -22.31
N PHE A 394 6.77 23.75 -22.26
CA PHE A 394 5.98 23.15 -21.19
C PHE A 394 6.19 21.63 -21.10
N ARG A 395 6.13 20.91 -22.22
CA ARG A 395 6.39 19.46 -22.24
C ARG A 395 7.76 19.11 -21.65
N MET A 396 8.83 19.83 -22.06
CA MET A 396 10.17 19.60 -21.51
C MET A 396 10.27 19.90 -20.01
N LEU A 397 9.65 21.01 -19.54
CA LEU A 397 9.67 21.36 -18.12
C LEU A 397 8.95 20.29 -17.28
N TYR A 398 7.81 19.81 -17.75
CA TYR A 398 7.06 18.75 -17.07
C TYR A 398 7.77 17.39 -17.11
N GLU A 399 8.46 17.07 -18.20
CA GLU A 399 9.31 15.87 -18.28
C GLU A 399 10.43 15.91 -17.24
N ASN A 400 11.09 17.05 -17.07
CA ASN A 400 12.11 17.23 -16.03
C ASN A 400 11.54 17.01 -14.61
N ILE A 401 10.34 17.52 -14.33
CA ILE A 401 9.66 17.29 -13.03
C ILE A 401 9.39 15.80 -12.81
N CYS A 402 8.95 15.09 -13.85
CA CYS A 402 8.72 13.65 -13.77
C CYS A 402 10.02 12.88 -13.50
N LEU A 403 11.13 13.28 -14.15
CA LEU A 403 12.45 12.69 -13.91
C LEU A 403 12.97 12.96 -12.49
N GLU A 404 12.77 14.18 -11.96
CA GLU A 404 13.11 14.51 -10.57
C GLU A 404 12.30 13.66 -9.59
N CYS A 405 11.02 13.42 -9.86
CA CYS A 405 10.18 12.53 -9.04
C CYS A 405 10.69 11.08 -9.05
N LEU A 406 11.11 10.57 -10.21
CA LEU A 406 11.70 9.23 -10.31
C LEU A 406 13.04 9.15 -9.56
N ALA A 407 13.88 10.18 -9.65
CA ALA A 407 15.13 10.25 -8.90
C ALA A 407 14.90 10.27 -7.38
N GLU A 408 13.87 10.96 -6.89
CA GLU A 408 13.47 10.91 -5.47
C GLU A 408 12.97 9.52 -5.06
N ILE A 409 12.23 8.82 -5.92
CA ILE A 409 11.84 7.41 -5.68
C ILE A 409 13.08 6.52 -5.55
N ASP A 410 14.09 6.70 -6.40
CA ASP A 410 15.33 5.95 -6.33
C ASP A 410 16.14 6.25 -5.06
N LYS A 411 16.22 7.52 -4.63
CA LYS A 411 16.83 7.88 -3.34
C LYS A 411 16.11 7.23 -2.18
N LEU A 412 14.78 7.27 -2.16
CA LEU A 412 13.97 6.62 -1.12
C LEU A 412 14.18 5.11 -1.11
N ARG A 413 14.34 4.47 -2.27
CA ARG A 413 14.70 3.07 -2.40
C ARG A 413 16.06 2.77 -1.75
N GLU A 414 17.07 3.60 -1.98
CA GLU A 414 18.39 3.45 -1.35
C GLU A 414 18.32 3.64 0.17
N GLU A 415 17.59 4.65 0.65
CA GLU A 415 17.38 4.90 2.07
C GLU A 415 16.66 3.75 2.78
N LEU A 416 15.63 3.16 2.15
CA LEU A 416 14.91 2.00 2.68
C LEU A 416 15.78 0.74 2.80
N LEU A 417 16.72 0.55 1.86
CA LEU A 417 17.68 -0.56 1.90
C LEU A 417 18.76 -0.32 2.96
N PHE A 418 19.31 0.90 3.02
CA PHE A 418 20.33 1.27 4.00
C PHE A 418 19.81 1.16 5.45
N SER A 419 18.58 1.60 5.68
CA SER A 419 17.92 1.54 7.00
C SER A 419 17.44 0.14 7.40
N GLN A 420 17.60 -0.88 6.53
CA GLN A 420 17.15 -2.27 6.73
C GLN A 420 15.65 -2.41 7.06
N VAL A 421 14.84 -1.43 6.68
CA VAL A 421 13.38 -1.47 6.85
C VAL A 421 12.77 -2.53 5.93
N CYS A 422 13.32 -2.69 4.73
CA CYS A 422 12.84 -3.62 3.72
C CYS A 422 13.95 -4.49 3.15
N THR A 423 13.61 -5.69 2.71
CA THR A 423 14.48 -6.51 1.86
C THR A 423 14.43 -6.01 0.41
N LEU A 424 15.37 -6.45 -0.44
CA LEU A 424 15.38 -6.06 -1.86
C LEU A 424 14.04 -6.36 -2.56
N ASP A 425 13.46 -7.53 -2.30
CA ASP A 425 12.18 -7.95 -2.90
C ASP A 425 11.00 -7.09 -2.39
N GLU A 426 10.99 -6.77 -1.08
CA GLU A 426 9.96 -5.92 -0.48
C GLU A 426 10.04 -4.48 -1.00
N VAL A 427 11.24 -3.93 -1.18
CA VAL A 427 11.41 -2.60 -1.77
C VAL A 427 10.95 -2.60 -3.22
N ASN A 428 11.33 -3.60 -4.01
CA ASN A 428 10.88 -3.71 -5.40
C ASN A 428 9.34 -3.80 -5.47
N TYR A 429 8.70 -4.57 -4.59
CA TYR A 429 7.25 -4.62 -4.50
C TYR A 429 6.65 -3.25 -4.14
N LEU A 430 7.19 -2.56 -3.13
CA LEU A 430 6.69 -1.26 -2.69
C LEU A 430 6.87 -0.17 -3.77
N VAL A 431 8.01 -0.15 -4.45
CA VAL A 431 8.28 0.76 -5.58
C VAL A 431 7.28 0.51 -6.70
N ASN A 432 7.11 -0.74 -7.13
CA ASN A 432 6.24 -1.09 -8.26
C ASN A 432 4.75 -0.91 -7.97
N HIS A 433 4.29 -1.22 -6.76
CA HIS A 433 2.85 -1.20 -6.44
C HIS A 433 2.37 0.07 -5.73
N LYS A 434 3.25 0.85 -5.10
CA LYS A 434 2.87 2.07 -4.38
C LYS A 434 3.53 3.33 -4.93
N LEU A 435 4.85 3.36 -5.11
CA LEU A 435 5.56 4.60 -5.45
C LEU A 435 5.43 4.98 -6.93
N LEU A 436 5.68 4.04 -7.85
CA LEU A 436 5.56 4.28 -9.29
C LEU A 436 4.13 4.64 -9.72
N PRO A 437 3.05 4.02 -9.19
CA PRO A 437 1.70 4.45 -9.49
C PRO A 437 1.39 5.90 -9.05
N LEU A 438 2.00 6.39 -7.96
CA LEU A 438 1.84 7.80 -7.56
C LEU A 438 2.49 8.74 -8.59
N ALA A 439 3.73 8.44 -9.02
CA ALA A 439 4.40 9.19 -10.08
C ALA A 439 3.62 9.12 -11.41
N GLY A 440 3.10 7.94 -11.76
CA GLY A 440 2.30 7.74 -12.97
C GLY A 440 0.97 8.49 -12.96
N ASN A 441 0.32 8.63 -11.81
CA ASN A 441 -0.89 9.44 -11.68
C ASN A 441 -0.59 10.93 -11.83
N LEU A 442 0.52 11.41 -11.27
CA LEU A 442 0.99 12.79 -11.46
C LEU A 442 1.27 13.07 -12.94
N GLN A 443 2.04 12.20 -13.59
CA GLN A 443 2.36 12.31 -15.02
C GLN A 443 1.07 12.36 -15.86
N ARG A 444 0.10 11.48 -15.60
CA ARG A 444 -1.16 11.46 -16.33
C ARG A 444 -1.94 12.76 -16.18
N GLY A 445 -2.04 13.30 -14.97
CA GLY A 445 -2.72 14.58 -14.74
C GLY A 445 -2.08 15.73 -15.52
N ILE A 446 -0.75 15.76 -15.56
CA ILE A 446 0.01 16.74 -16.34
C ILE A 446 -0.23 16.57 -17.85
N GLU A 447 -0.17 15.34 -18.35
CA GLU A 447 -0.41 15.03 -19.77
C GLU A 447 -1.83 15.42 -20.20
N GLU A 448 -2.83 15.17 -19.35
CA GLU A 448 -4.22 15.57 -19.59
C GLU A 448 -4.38 17.09 -19.67
N GLU A 449 -3.73 17.84 -18.76
CA GLU A 449 -3.74 19.31 -18.80
C GLU A 449 -3.05 19.86 -20.06
N LEU A 450 -1.90 19.30 -20.42
CA LEU A 450 -1.15 19.67 -21.62
C LEU A 450 -1.94 19.38 -22.90
N ASP A 451 -2.54 18.21 -23.01
CA ASP A 451 -3.38 17.81 -24.15
C ASP A 451 -4.62 18.72 -24.27
N HIS A 452 -5.25 19.06 -23.14
CA HIS A 452 -6.36 20.00 -23.14
C HIS A 452 -5.94 21.40 -23.65
N MET A 453 -4.78 21.89 -23.21
CA MET A 453 -4.24 23.17 -23.66
C MET A 453 -3.92 23.16 -25.16
N ASP A 454 -3.24 22.12 -25.64
CA ASP A 454 -2.87 21.96 -27.06
C ASP A 454 -4.12 21.95 -27.96
N LYS A 455 -5.12 21.13 -27.62
CA LYS A 455 -6.41 21.07 -28.34
C LYS A 455 -7.16 22.40 -28.33
N SER A 456 -7.07 23.16 -27.23
CA SER A 456 -7.70 24.47 -27.12
C SER A 456 -7.03 25.50 -28.04
N LEU A 457 -5.70 25.46 -28.13
CA LEU A 457 -4.91 26.32 -29.02
C LEU A 457 -5.13 25.96 -30.50
N GLU A 458 -5.18 24.67 -30.84
CA GLU A 458 -5.51 24.21 -32.20
C GLU A 458 -6.90 24.69 -32.64
N LYS A 459 -7.93 24.51 -31.80
CA LYS A 459 -9.28 25.00 -32.07
C LYS A 459 -9.33 26.52 -32.25
N LEU A 460 -8.54 27.26 -31.47
CA LEU A 460 -8.44 28.71 -31.60
C LEU A 460 -7.81 29.10 -32.95
N ALA A 461 -6.74 28.44 -33.37
CA ALA A 461 -6.08 28.65 -34.66
C ALA A 461 -7.03 28.35 -35.83
N GLU A 462 -7.74 27.21 -35.79
CA GLU A 462 -8.72 26.83 -36.81
C GLU A 462 -9.86 27.84 -36.92
N ARG A 463 -10.44 28.24 -35.79
CA ARG A 463 -11.51 29.25 -35.74
C ARG A 463 -11.03 30.57 -36.31
N THR A 464 -9.84 31.02 -35.91
CA THR A 464 -9.24 32.28 -36.39
C THR A 464 -9.03 32.22 -37.90
N LYS A 465 -8.44 31.14 -38.42
CA LYS A 465 -8.22 30.93 -39.85
C LYS A 465 -9.54 30.97 -40.64
N LEU A 466 -10.58 30.32 -40.14
CA LEU A 466 -11.90 30.31 -40.79
C LEU A 466 -12.52 31.72 -40.83
N GLN A 467 -12.57 32.40 -39.68
CA GLN A 467 -13.12 33.76 -39.58
C GLN A 467 -12.36 34.74 -40.47
N SER A 468 -11.03 34.64 -40.47
CA SER A 468 -10.14 35.45 -41.31
C SER A 468 -10.46 35.30 -42.80
N LYS A 469 -10.70 34.06 -43.27
CA LYS A 469 -11.06 33.81 -44.69
C LYS A 469 -12.38 34.46 -45.10
N PHE A 470 -13.41 34.40 -44.24
CA PHE A 470 -14.68 35.06 -44.51
C PHE A 470 -14.51 36.57 -44.58
N PHE A 471 -13.73 37.12 -43.65
CA PHE A 471 -13.47 38.54 -43.59
C PHE A 471 -12.69 39.05 -44.81
N ASN A 472 -11.68 38.32 -45.28
CA ASN A 472 -10.96 38.66 -46.52
C ASN A 472 -11.88 38.67 -47.75
N LYS A 473 -12.73 37.65 -47.91
CA LYS A 473 -13.71 37.63 -49.01
C LYS A 473 -14.62 38.85 -48.99
N PHE A 474 -15.04 39.26 -47.80
CA PHE A 474 -15.86 40.45 -47.62
C PHE A 474 -15.11 41.75 -48.01
N LEU A 475 -13.85 41.91 -47.62
CA LEU A 475 -13.05 43.07 -48.00
C LEU A 475 -12.75 43.10 -49.51
N GLN A 476 -12.46 41.95 -50.11
CA GLN A 476 -12.25 41.83 -51.56
C GLN A 476 -13.51 42.22 -52.35
N GLY A 477 -14.69 41.82 -51.87
CA GLY A 477 -15.96 42.23 -52.47
C GLY A 477 -16.19 43.74 -52.36
N ALA A 478 -15.85 44.36 -51.23
CA ALA A 478 -15.96 45.81 -51.06
C ALA A 478 -15.01 46.58 -52.01
N ALA A 479 -13.74 46.16 -52.11
CA ALA A 479 -12.78 46.75 -53.04
C ALA A 479 -13.21 46.57 -54.51
N HIS A 480 -13.80 45.43 -54.84
CA HIS A 480 -14.29 45.17 -56.19
C HIS A 480 -15.35 46.17 -56.65
N LEU A 481 -16.24 46.62 -55.74
CA LEU A 481 -17.27 47.61 -56.09
C LEU A 481 -16.65 48.93 -56.55
N TRP A 482 -15.57 49.37 -55.88
CA TRP A 482 -14.87 50.59 -56.27
C TRP A 482 -14.12 50.42 -57.60
N GLU A 483 -13.41 49.32 -57.79
CA GLU A 483 -12.71 49.03 -59.06
C GLU A 483 -13.69 49.01 -60.26
N VAL A 484 -14.88 48.43 -60.09
CA VAL A 484 -15.91 48.42 -61.15
C VAL A 484 -16.36 49.84 -61.49
N HIS A 485 -16.57 50.67 -60.47
CA HIS A 485 -16.94 52.07 -60.67
C HIS A 485 -15.82 52.88 -61.33
N GLU A 486 -14.57 52.68 -60.94
CA GLU A 486 -13.40 53.32 -61.55
C GLU A 486 -13.29 52.98 -63.04
N ILE A 487 -13.48 51.69 -63.40
CA ILE A 487 -13.54 51.23 -64.79
C ILE A 487 -14.74 51.87 -65.52
N GLY A 488 -15.90 51.95 -64.88
CA GLY A 488 -17.10 52.59 -65.42
C GLY A 488 -16.87 54.07 -65.76
N LEU A 489 -16.27 54.83 -64.84
CA LEU A 489 -15.91 56.24 -65.06
C LEU A 489 -14.90 56.40 -66.21
N ALA A 490 -13.86 55.56 -66.26
CA ALA A 490 -12.88 55.57 -67.34
C ALA A 490 -13.51 55.26 -68.71
N HIS A 491 -14.49 54.34 -68.73
CA HIS A 491 -15.26 54.03 -69.93
C HIS A 491 -16.10 55.22 -70.39
N GLN A 492 -16.83 55.90 -69.50
CA GLN A 492 -17.60 57.10 -69.85
C GLN A 492 -16.70 58.21 -70.42
N GLY A 493 -15.52 58.42 -69.83
CA GLY A 493 -14.53 59.37 -70.36
C GLY A 493 -14.03 59.00 -71.76
N SER A 494 -13.81 57.71 -72.02
CA SER A 494 -13.43 57.20 -73.34
C SER A 494 -14.54 57.41 -74.38
N VAL A 495 -15.79 57.18 -74.01
CA VAL A 495 -16.98 57.41 -74.87
C VAL A 495 -17.14 58.90 -75.21
N LEU A 496 -16.90 59.81 -74.26
CA LEU A 496 -16.89 61.25 -74.52
C LEU A 496 -15.81 61.60 -75.55
N GLN A 497 -14.59 61.12 -75.34
CA GLN A 497 -13.47 61.38 -76.24
C GLN A 497 -13.78 60.88 -77.66
N GLU A 498 -14.36 59.68 -77.79
CA GLU A 498 -14.77 59.13 -79.08
C GLU A 498 -15.84 60.01 -79.76
N LYS A 499 -16.85 60.47 -79.02
CA LYS A 499 -17.90 61.37 -79.55
C LYS A 499 -17.32 62.70 -80.05
N LEU A 500 -16.39 63.31 -79.30
CA LEU A 500 -15.75 64.56 -79.68
C LEU A 500 -14.85 64.39 -80.92
N VAL A 501 -14.03 63.34 -80.96
CA VAL A 501 -13.18 63.03 -82.13
C VAL A 501 -14.05 62.80 -83.37
N LYS A 502 -15.13 62.03 -83.25
CA LYS A 502 -16.06 61.80 -84.35
C LYS A 502 -16.75 63.08 -84.81
N CYS A 503 -17.15 63.96 -83.88
CA CYS A 503 -17.74 65.26 -84.19
C CYS A 503 -16.76 66.13 -84.99
N ARG A 504 -15.50 66.20 -84.54
CA ARG A 504 -14.42 66.92 -85.22
C ARG A 504 -14.15 66.37 -86.63
N GLN A 505 -13.97 65.06 -86.76
CA GLN A 505 -13.75 64.41 -88.06
C GLN A 505 -14.87 64.69 -89.07
N LEU A 506 -16.14 64.68 -88.62
CA LEU A 506 -17.28 65.01 -89.48
C LEU A 506 -17.29 66.47 -89.92
N HIS A 507 -16.92 67.40 -89.02
CA HIS A 507 -16.81 68.80 -89.36
C HIS A 507 -15.64 69.06 -90.31
N ASP A 508 -14.44 68.54 -90.02
CA ASP A 508 -13.25 68.72 -90.85
C ASP A 508 -13.49 68.20 -92.27
N ALA A 509 -14.13 67.02 -92.42
CA ALA A 509 -14.48 66.48 -93.73
C ALA A 509 -15.43 67.39 -94.51
N ALA A 510 -16.45 67.95 -93.84
CA ALA A 510 -17.38 68.89 -94.47
C ALA A 510 -16.74 70.25 -94.77
N ASN A 511 -15.86 70.73 -93.90
CA ASN A 511 -15.15 71.99 -94.04
C ASN A 511 -14.14 71.93 -95.20
N ASN A 512 -13.38 70.84 -95.34
CA ASN A 512 -12.45 70.64 -96.44
C ASN A 512 -13.14 70.73 -97.82
N VAL A 513 -14.38 70.22 -97.95
CA VAL A 513 -15.16 70.34 -99.20
C VAL A 513 -15.55 71.80 -99.46
N LYS A 514 -15.93 72.54 -98.41
CA LYS A 514 -16.26 73.97 -98.52
C LYS A 514 -15.04 74.83 -98.82
N GLU A 515 -13.90 74.54 -98.21
CA GLU A 515 -12.61 75.20 -98.50
C GLU A 515 -12.18 74.95 -99.95
N ALA A 516 -12.25 73.71 -100.44
CA ALA A 516 -11.96 73.42 -101.85
C ALA A 516 -12.92 74.18 -102.79
N THR A 517 -14.19 74.32 -102.43
CA THR A 517 -15.18 75.10 -103.19
C THR A 517 -14.87 76.60 -103.17
N LEU A 518 -14.38 77.11 -102.02
CA LEU A 518 -13.94 78.49 -101.86
C LEU A 518 -12.68 78.76 -102.69
N ASP A 519 -11.69 77.87 -102.67
CA ASP A 519 -10.47 77.98 -103.48
C ASP A 519 -10.83 78.07 -104.97
N MET A 520 -11.74 77.20 -105.45
CA MET A 520 -12.26 77.28 -106.82
C MET A 520 -12.96 78.61 -107.11
N ALA A 521 -13.74 79.16 -106.16
CA ALA A 521 -14.40 80.45 -106.32
C ALA A 521 -13.41 81.63 -106.34
N ILE A 522 -12.36 81.58 -105.53
CA ILE A 522 -11.27 82.58 -105.48
C ILE A 522 -10.45 82.54 -106.77
N ASP A 523 -10.11 81.35 -107.26
CA ASP A 523 -9.37 81.21 -108.52
C ASP A 523 -10.21 81.70 -109.70
N LYS A 524 -11.52 81.45 -109.69
CA LYS A 524 -12.44 82.00 -110.68
C LYS A 524 -12.48 83.53 -110.61
N LEU A 525 -12.60 84.11 -109.41
CA LEU A 525 -12.54 85.56 -109.17
C LEU A 525 -11.28 86.22 -109.77
N ARG A 526 -10.12 85.55 -109.72
CA ARG A 526 -8.86 86.05 -110.31
C ARG A 526 -8.87 86.08 -111.84
N GLN A 527 -9.75 85.30 -112.48
CA GLN A 527 -9.79 85.10 -113.93
C GLN A 527 -10.96 85.84 -114.62
N GLU A 528 -11.86 86.47 -113.86
CA GLU A 528 -13.04 87.14 -114.42
C GLU A 528 -12.69 88.38 -115.25
N SER A 529 -13.39 88.56 -116.38
CA SER A 529 -13.08 89.59 -117.39
C SER A 529 -14.09 90.75 -117.44
N CYS A 530 -15.24 90.62 -116.76
CA CYS A 530 -16.31 91.62 -116.69
C CYS A 530 -16.66 91.98 -115.24
N GLU A 531 -17.00 93.25 -114.98
CA GLU A 531 -17.36 93.73 -113.64
C GLU A 531 -18.62 93.05 -113.06
N GLU A 532 -19.60 92.72 -113.90
CA GLU A 532 -20.82 92.02 -113.47
C GLU A 532 -20.53 90.56 -113.06
N GLU A 533 -19.71 89.85 -113.84
CA GLU A 533 -19.29 88.48 -113.55
C GLU A 533 -18.40 88.41 -112.29
N LEU A 534 -17.52 89.41 -112.10
CA LEU A 534 -16.71 89.59 -110.90
C LEU A 534 -17.58 89.83 -109.65
N LYS A 535 -18.62 90.67 -109.74
CA LYS A 535 -19.56 90.91 -108.63
C LYS A 535 -20.33 89.65 -108.25
N ASN A 536 -20.77 88.86 -109.24
CA ASN A 536 -21.50 87.61 -109.00
C ASN A 536 -20.62 86.53 -108.36
N THR A 537 -19.38 86.37 -108.84
CA THR A 537 -18.42 85.43 -108.23
C THR A 537 -17.96 85.87 -106.84
N LEU A 538 -17.88 87.18 -106.57
CA LEU A 538 -17.58 87.72 -105.25
C LEU A 538 -18.72 87.43 -104.27
N ALA A 539 -19.96 87.67 -104.69
CA ALA A 539 -21.14 87.32 -103.90
C ALA A 539 -21.20 85.82 -103.60
N TYR A 540 -20.83 84.97 -104.57
CA TYR A 540 -20.73 83.53 -104.37
C TYR A 540 -19.62 83.14 -103.37
N ALA A 541 -18.40 83.69 -103.48
CA ALA A 541 -17.32 83.44 -102.54
C ALA A 541 -17.66 83.89 -101.11
N LEU A 542 -18.34 85.04 -100.96
CA LEU A 542 -18.85 85.50 -99.67
C LEU A 542 -19.93 84.55 -99.11
N SER A 543 -20.78 83.97 -99.97
CA SER A 543 -21.75 82.96 -99.52
C SER A 543 -21.10 81.66 -99.04
N VAL A 544 -20.01 81.20 -99.68
CA VAL A 544 -19.25 80.03 -99.22
C VAL A 544 -18.53 80.31 -97.90
N LEU A 545 -17.96 81.53 -97.72
CA LEU A 545 -17.37 81.95 -96.44
C LEU A 545 -18.41 82.00 -95.31
N GLU A 546 -19.61 82.48 -95.60
CA GLU A 546 -20.74 82.46 -94.67
C GLU A 546 -21.14 81.03 -94.31
N ASP A 547 -21.20 80.11 -95.28
CA ASP A 547 -21.46 78.69 -95.04
C ASP A 547 -20.37 78.01 -94.19
N ILE A 548 -19.11 78.44 -94.32
CA ILE A 548 -18.00 77.98 -93.46
C ILE A 548 -18.21 78.51 -92.04
N ARG A 549 -18.50 79.80 -91.85
CA ARG A 549 -18.79 80.41 -90.54
C ARG A 549 -19.93 79.69 -89.82
N VAL A 550 -21.08 79.53 -90.49
CA VAL A 550 -22.24 78.80 -89.97
C VAL A 550 -21.88 77.34 -89.66
N GLY A 551 -20.99 76.73 -90.46
CA GLY A 551 -20.45 75.40 -90.22
C GLY A 551 -19.67 75.29 -88.90
N TYR A 552 -18.81 76.26 -88.60
CA TYR A 552 -18.06 76.33 -87.34
C TYR A 552 -18.97 76.63 -86.13
N GLU A 553 -19.96 77.53 -86.28
CA GLU A 553 -20.95 77.80 -85.23
C GLU A 553 -21.77 76.55 -84.89
N ALA A 554 -22.26 75.83 -85.91
CA ALA A 554 -23.01 74.59 -85.73
C ALA A 554 -22.14 73.46 -85.14
N PHE A 555 -20.85 73.40 -85.49
CA PHE A 555 -19.89 72.47 -84.89
C PHE A 555 -19.66 72.79 -83.42
N HIS A 556 -19.40 74.05 -83.09
CA HIS A 556 -19.23 74.49 -81.71
C HIS A 556 -20.45 74.18 -80.85
N GLN A 557 -21.66 74.46 -81.35
CA GLN A 557 -22.91 74.10 -80.66
C GLN A 557 -23.03 72.59 -80.40
N LYS A 558 -22.60 71.75 -81.35
CA LYS A 558 -22.59 70.28 -81.18
C LYS A 558 -21.54 69.81 -80.17
N GLU A 559 -20.33 70.36 -80.21
CA GLU A 559 -19.29 70.04 -79.22
C GLU A 559 -19.74 70.44 -77.81
N VAL A 560 -20.29 71.65 -77.65
CA VAL A 560 -20.84 72.14 -76.38
C VAL A 560 -21.94 71.21 -75.88
N TYR A 561 -22.91 70.84 -76.71
CA TYR A 561 -23.97 69.89 -76.34
C TYR A 561 -23.42 68.53 -75.87
N ILE A 562 -22.42 67.98 -76.57
CA ILE A 562 -21.78 66.71 -76.20
C ILE A 562 -21.14 66.82 -74.81
N VAL A 563 -20.42 67.91 -74.54
CA VAL A 563 -19.77 68.16 -73.24
C VAL A 563 -20.81 68.43 -72.15
N GLU A 564 -21.86 69.19 -72.43
CA GLU A 564 -22.95 69.49 -71.49
C GLU A 564 -23.74 68.24 -71.07
N SER A 565 -23.81 67.21 -71.92
CA SER A 565 -24.46 65.94 -71.60
C SER A 565 -23.60 64.98 -70.76
N PHE A 566 -22.30 65.23 -70.63
CA PHE A 566 -21.37 64.33 -69.95
C PHE A 566 -21.57 64.24 -68.42
N PRO A 567 -21.84 65.35 -67.68
CA PRO A 567 -22.19 65.29 -66.27
C PRO A 567 -23.37 64.34 -65.98
N ASP A 568 -24.38 64.26 -66.85
CA ASP A 568 -25.52 63.35 -66.67
C ASP A 568 -25.07 61.89 -66.75
N THR A 569 -24.16 61.55 -67.67
CA THR A 569 -23.60 60.19 -67.76
C THR A 569 -22.78 59.82 -66.52
N ILE A 570 -22.00 60.76 -65.97
CA ILE A 570 -21.28 60.54 -64.71
C ILE A 570 -22.28 60.34 -63.56
N TYR A 571 -23.34 61.15 -63.51
CA TYR A 571 -24.36 61.05 -62.47
C TYR A 571 -25.06 59.67 -62.48
N THR A 572 -25.36 59.12 -63.67
CA THR A 572 -25.91 57.76 -63.78
C THR A 572 -24.97 56.68 -63.26
N GLU A 573 -23.66 56.82 -63.50
CA GLU A 573 -22.64 55.90 -63.01
C GLU A 573 -22.48 55.99 -61.49
N ILE A 574 -22.54 57.20 -60.91
CA ILE A 574 -22.53 57.41 -59.46
C ILE A 574 -23.75 56.76 -58.79
N ILE A 575 -24.95 56.88 -59.39
CA ILE A 575 -26.16 56.21 -58.90
C ILE A 575 -26.00 54.68 -58.96
N SER A 576 -25.43 54.16 -60.05
CA SER A 576 -25.16 52.73 -60.21
C SER A 576 -24.22 52.20 -59.12
N TYR A 577 -23.15 52.94 -58.82
CA TYR A 577 -22.22 52.64 -57.74
C TYR A 577 -22.91 52.68 -56.37
N SER A 578 -23.65 53.75 -56.07
CA SER A 578 -24.41 53.90 -54.81
C SER A 578 -25.35 52.71 -54.58
N ARG A 579 -26.09 52.27 -55.60
CA ARG A 579 -27.00 51.11 -55.51
C ARG A 579 -26.24 49.82 -55.24
N SER A 580 -25.10 49.64 -55.89
CA SER A 580 -24.26 48.46 -55.74
C SER A 580 -23.65 48.37 -54.33
N VAL A 581 -23.17 49.49 -53.79
CA VAL A 581 -22.70 49.62 -52.40
C VAL A 581 -23.82 49.33 -51.42
N SER A 582 -24.98 49.97 -51.60
CA SER A 582 -26.14 49.79 -50.72
C SER A 582 -26.62 48.34 -50.68
N ARG A 583 -26.67 47.67 -51.85
CA ARG A 583 -26.99 46.24 -51.93
C ARG A 583 -25.96 45.36 -51.22
N TYR A 584 -24.67 45.66 -51.37
CA TYR A 584 -23.59 44.87 -50.79
C TYR A 584 -23.55 44.96 -49.26
N PHE A 585 -23.74 46.16 -48.71
CA PHE A 585 -23.76 46.38 -47.26
C PHE A 585 -25.16 46.20 -46.63
N GLY A 586 -26.19 45.93 -47.43
CA GLY A 586 -27.57 45.73 -46.95
C GLY A 586 -28.23 47.01 -46.42
N VAL A 587 -27.82 48.18 -46.90
CA VAL A 587 -28.32 49.49 -46.47
C VAL A 587 -29.42 49.96 -47.44
N LYS A 588 -30.50 50.54 -46.92
CA LYS A 588 -31.52 51.18 -47.76
C LYS A 588 -31.06 52.57 -48.18
N GLU A 589 -31.09 52.85 -49.47
CA GLU A 589 -30.82 54.20 -49.97
C GLU A 589 -31.95 55.16 -49.60
N PHE A 590 -31.61 56.28 -48.96
CA PHE A 590 -32.46 57.46 -48.94
C PHE A 590 -32.00 58.39 -50.06
N VAL A 591 -32.22 58.01 -51.32
CA VAL A 591 -32.08 58.99 -52.40
C VAL A 591 -33.29 59.91 -52.32
N LYS A 592 -33.11 61.15 -51.86
CA LYS A 592 -34.05 62.23 -52.19
C LYS A 592 -33.96 62.40 -53.70
N GLN A 593 -35.07 62.08 -54.37
CA GLN A 593 -35.28 62.40 -55.79
C GLN A 593 -35.07 63.89 -56.04
#